data_AF-A0A3Q0IJ92-F1
#
_entry.id   AF-A0A3Q0IJ92-F1
#
_cell.length_a   1.000
_cell.length_b   1.000
_cell.length_c   1.000
_cell.angle_alpha   90.00
_cell.angle_beta   90.00
_cell.angle_gamma   90.00
#
_symmetry.space_group_name_H-M   'P 1'
#
loop_
_entity.id
_entity.type
_entity.pdbx_description
1 polymer ?
#
loop_
_entity_poly.entity_id
_entity_poly.type
_entity_poly.pdbx_seq_one_letter_code
_entity_poly.pdbx_strand_id
1 'polypeptide(L)'
;METLFLNEHSSKLKSVLELALQTNESSASTWIGYKKDLESVKTNLKSYSEKFDIPIMIPLCSKAMIPGILVHTNQVLVGLGDSWFTRVSTKSAVENCERKIQ
;
A
#
# COMPACT_ATOMS: atom_id res chain seq x y z
N MET A 1 25.41 -6.22 -46.29
CA MET A 1 24.27 -5.32 -46.00
C MET A 1 23.28 -5.98 -45.04
N GLU A 2 23.04 -7.30 -45.14
CA GLU A 2 22.13 -8.05 -44.24
C GLU A 2 22.60 -8.16 -42.78
N THR A 3 23.90 -8.24 -42.51
CA THR A 3 24.44 -8.38 -41.14
C THR A 3 24.27 -7.13 -40.28
N LEU A 4 24.19 -5.95 -40.90
CA LEU A 4 23.91 -4.67 -40.22
C LEU A 4 22.44 -4.60 -39.77
N PHE A 5 21.52 -5.06 -40.62
CA PHE A 5 20.09 -5.13 -40.31
C PHE A 5 19.79 -6.08 -39.14
N LEU A 6 20.39 -7.28 -39.14
CA LEU A 6 20.21 -8.25 -38.04
C LEU A 6 20.72 -7.74 -36.69
N ASN A 7 21.80 -6.95 -36.68
CA ASN A 7 22.36 -6.39 -35.45
C ASN A 7 21.46 -5.27 -34.87
N GLU A 8 20.86 -4.44 -35.73
CA GLU A 8 19.94 -3.38 -35.29
C GLU A 8 18.69 -3.98 -34.62
N HIS A 9 18.09 -5.01 -35.20
CA HIS A 9 16.96 -5.72 -34.60
C HIS A 9 17.32 -6.39 -33.27
N SER A 10 18.49 -7.02 -33.18
CA SER A 10 18.97 -7.64 -31.94
C SER A 10 19.18 -6.60 -30.83
N SER A 11 19.69 -5.41 -31.16
CA SER A 11 19.90 -4.32 -30.20
C SER A 11 18.58 -3.76 -29.65
N LYS A 12 17.58 -3.52 -30.52
CA LYS A 12 16.25 -3.05 -30.11
C LYS A 12 15.53 -4.08 -29.24
N LEU A 13 15.66 -5.36 -29.57
CA LEU A 13 15.07 -6.43 -28.76
C LEU A 13 15.66 -6.44 -27.34
N LYS A 14 16.99 -6.34 -27.21
CA LYS A 14 17.65 -6.27 -25.90
C LYS A 14 17.18 -5.07 -25.09
N SER A 15 17.09 -3.89 -25.68
CA SER A 15 16.63 -2.69 -24.95
C SER A 15 15.18 -2.81 -24.49
N VAL A 16 14.30 -3.41 -25.31
CA VAL A 16 12.89 -3.61 -24.92
C VAL A 16 12.79 -4.62 -23.76
N LEU A 17 13.60 -5.68 -23.78
CA LEU A 17 13.65 -6.67 -22.70
C LEU A 17 14.17 -6.05 -21.39
N GLU A 18 15.21 -5.22 -21.44
CA GLU A 18 15.73 -4.50 -20.27
C GLU A 18 14.67 -3.56 -19.67
N LEU A 19 13.97 -2.81 -20.51
CA LEU A 19 12.86 -1.95 -20.06
C LEU A 19 11.73 -2.78 -19.42
N ALA A 20 11.35 -3.89 -20.04
CA ALA A 20 10.33 -4.78 -19.50
C ALA A 20 10.74 -5.34 -18.13
N LEU A 21 11.98 -5.78 -17.96
CA LEU A 21 12.53 -6.23 -16.68
C LEU A 21 12.47 -5.12 -15.63
N GLN A 22 12.94 -3.91 -15.97
CA GLN A 22 12.94 -2.78 -15.06
C GLN A 22 11.50 -2.42 -14.61
N THR A 23 10.54 -2.40 -15.53
CA THR A 23 9.13 -2.11 -15.19
C THR A 23 8.52 -3.19 -14.30
N ASN A 24 8.87 -4.46 -14.53
CA ASN A 24 8.43 -5.57 -13.69
C ASN A 24 9.02 -5.48 -12.28
N GLU A 25 10.31 -5.17 -12.16
CA GLU A 25 10.97 -4.96 -10.87
C GLU A 25 10.36 -3.79 -10.10
N SER A 26 10.14 -2.66 -10.77
CA SER A 26 9.48 -1.49 -10.16
C SER A 26 8.07 -1.83 -9.69
N SER A 27 7.29 -2.52 -10.52
CA SER A 27 5.93 -2.94 -10.18
C SER A 27 5.96 -3.91 -9.00
N ALA A 28 6.84 -4.91 -9.01
CA ALA A 28 7.00 -5.87 -7.92
C ALA A 28 7.34 -5.17 -6.60
N SER A 29 8.29 -4.23 -6.61
CA SER A 29 8.66 -3.45 -5.42
C SER A 29 7.48 -2.65 -4.86
N THR A 30 6.66 -2.08 -5.75
CA THR A 30 5.46 -1.33 -5.39
C THR A 30 4.41 -2.23 -4.74
N TRP A 31 4.15 -3.41 -5.31
CA TRP A 31 3.21 -4.39 -4.74
C TRP A 31 3.68 -4.93 -3.38
N ILE A 32 4.99 -5.17 -3.22
CA ILE A 32 5.57 -5.58 -1.94
C ILE A 32 5.38 -4.48 -0.89
N GLY A 33 5.58 -3.22 -1.27
CA GLY A 33 5.31 -2.06 -0.41
C GLY A 33 3.85 -2.02 0.05
N TYR A 34 2.91 -2.10 -0.89
CA TYR A 34 1.48 -2.12 -0.57
C TYR A 34 1.08 -3.26 0.37
N LYS A 35 1.64 -4.46 0.15
CA LYS A 35 1.39 -5.61 1.03
C LYS A 35 1.88 -5.33 2.46
N LYS A 36 3.09 -4.80 2.60
CA LYS A 36 3.67 -4.46 3.90
C LYS A 36 2.84 -3.40 4.63
N ASP A 37 2.37 -2.38 3.93
CA ASP A 37 1.52 -1.34 4.49
C ASP A 37 0.19 -1.91 4.99
N LEU A 38 -0.45 -2.79 4.20
CA LEU A 38 -1.68 -3.48 4.62
C LEU A 38 -1.47 -4.38 5.84
N GLU A 39 -0.33 -5.08 5.93
CA GLU A 39 0.04 -5.89 7.09
C GLU A 39 0.25 -5.03 8.34
N SER A 40 0.89 -3.86 8.20
CA SER A 40 1.02 -2.90 9.30
C SER A 40 -0.33 -2.35 9.75
N VAL A 41 -1.21 -1.97 8.82
CA VAL A 41 -2.56 -1.48 9.13
C VAL A 41 -3.35 -2.55 9.87
N LYS A 42 -3.37 -3.79 9.38
CA LYS A 42 -4.04 -4.92 10.02
C LYS A 42 -3.59 -5.11 11.48
N THR A 43 -2.28 -5.04 11.71
CA THR A 43 -1.70 -5.23 13.04
C THR A 43 -2.08 -4.09 13.98
N ASN A 44 -1.95 -2.84 13.51
CA ASN A 44 -2.30 -1.65 14.27
C ASN A 44 -3.79 -1.61 14.63
N LEU A 45 -4.68 -1.94 13.67
CA LEU A 45 -6.12 -1.99 13.91
C LEU A 45 -6.49 -3.00 15.00
N LYS A 46 -5.85 -4.18 15.01
CA LYS A 46 -6.04 -5.18 16.07
C LYS A 46 -5.63 -4.61 17.43
N SER A 47 -4.44 -4.01 17.53
CA SER A 47 -3.93 -3.43 18.78
C SER A 47 -4.78 -2.26 19.31
N TYR A 48 -5.26 -1.37 18.44
CA TYR A 48 -6.06 -0.22 18.86
C TYR A 48 -7.50 -0.58 19.24
N SER A 49 -8.05 -1.67 18.70
CA SER A 49 -9.42 -2.12 19.02
C SER A 49 -9.62 -2.58 20.47
N GLU A 50 -8.54 -2.80 21.22
CA GLU A 50 -8.61 -3.26 22.62
C GLU A 50 -9.01 -2.14 23.61
N LYS A 51 -8.84 -0.87 23.25
CA LYS A 51 -9.09 0.28 24.12
C LYS A 51 -10.01 1.27 23.43
N PHE A 52 -11.03 1.77 24.13
CA PHE A 52 -12.01 2.68 23.57
C PHE A 52 -11.44 4.07 23.24
N ASP A 53 -10.62 4.62 24.15
CA ASP A 53 -9.96 5.92 24.01
C ASP A 53 -8.45 5.78 24.27
N ILE A 54 -7.62 6.34 23.39
CA ILE A 54 -6.16 6.23 23.48
C ILE A 54 -5.52 7.59 23.22
N PRO A 55 -4.78 8.18 24.19
CA PRO A 55 -4.01 9.38 23.93
C PRO A 55 -2.84 9.05 22.97
N ILE A 56 -2.73 9.80 21.87
CA ILE A 56 -1.72 9.58 20.82
C ILE A 56 -1.15 10.91 20.32
N MET A 57 0.04 10.85 19.72
CA MET A 57 0.63 11.98 18.99
C MET A 57 0.29 11.85 17.50
N ILE A 58 -0.43 12.81 16.96
CA ILE A 58 -0.88 12.83 15.57
C ILE A 58 0.13 13.62 14.73
N PRO A 59 0.69 13.05 13.65
CA PRO A 59 1.57 13.80 12.76
C PRO A 59 0.74 14.84 11.98
N LEU A 60 1.09 16.12 12.13
CA LEU A 60 0.50 17.20 11.32
C LEU A 60 1.33 17.46 10.06
N CYS A 61 2.66 17.42 10.21
CA CYS A 61 3.60 17.54 9.10
C CYS A 61 4.87 16.72 9.40
N SER A 62 5.80 16.66 8.44
CA SER A 62 7.06 15.90 8.58
C SER A 62 7.88 16.23 9.84
N LYS A 63 7.70 17.41 10.44
CA LYS A 63 8.46 17.86 11.63
C LYS A 63 7.57 18.23 12.83
N ALA A 64 6.26 18.09 12.73
CA ALA A 64 5.34 18.53 13.77
C ALA A 64 4.32 17.45 14.12
N MET A 65 4.13 17.24 15.42
CA MET A 65 3.15 16.33 15.99
C MET A 65 2.29 17.08 17.00
N ILE A 66 1.00 16.74 17.06
CA ILE A 66 0.03 17.34 17.97
C ILE A 66 -0.49 16.26 18.93
N PRO A 67 -0.59 16.53 20.25
CA PRO A 67 -1.23 15.61 21.17
C PRO A 67 -2.74 15.54 20.88
N GLY A 68 -3.28 14.33 20.79
CA GLY A 68 -4.68 14.07 20.55
C GLY A 68 -5.14 12.78 21.24
N ILE A 69 -6.41 12.44 21.06
CA ILE A 69 -7.01 11.21 21.58
C ILE A 69 -7.72 10.52 20.43
N LEU A 70 -7.42 9.24 20.23
CA LEU A 70 -8.15 8.37 19.32
C LEU A 70 -9.43 7.93 20.02
N VAL A 71 -10.58 8.26 19.45
CA VAL A 71 -11.91 7.91 19.97
C VAL A 71 -12.59 6.90 19.06
N HIS A 72 -13.47 6.06 19.62
CA HIS A 72 -14.22 5.06 18.88
C HIS A 72 -13.34 4.11 18.04
N THR A 73 -12.27 3.60 18.62
CA THR A 73 -11.30 2.67 17.99
C THR A 73 -11.91 1.38 17.40
N ASN A 74 -13.16 1.07 17.77
CA ASN A 74 -13.94 -0.05 17.26
C ASN A 74 -14.56 0.21 15.87
N GLN A 75 -14.48 1.44 15.37
CA GLN A 75 -14.98 1.83 14.06
C GLN A 75 -13.93 2.60 13.28
N VAL A 76 -13.82 2.28 11.99
CA VAL A 76 -12.88 2.94 11.09
C VAL A 76 -13.54 3.29 9.78
N LEU A 77 -13.00 4.31 9.12
CA LEU A 77 -13.40 4.70 7.78
C LEU A 77 -12.54 3.94 6.77
N VAL A 78 -13.17 3.16 5.90
CA VAL A 78 -12.49 2.38 4.87
C VAL A 78 -12.84 2.91 3.49
N GLY A 79 -11.82 3.15 2.67
CA GLY A 79 -11.97 3.47 1.26
C GLY A 79 -12.25 2.22 0.44
N LEU A 80 -13.35 2.22 -0.32
CA LEU A 80 -13.72 1.09 -1.20
C LEU A 80 -13.20 1.24 -2.64
N GLY A 81 -12.76 2.45 -3.02
CA GLY A 81 -12.41 2.82 -4.40
C GLY A 81 -13.23 4.04 -4.83
N ASP A 82 -12.83 4.70 -5.93
CA ASP A 82 -13.57 5.81 -6.55
C ASP A 82 -14.01 6.93 -5.57
N SER A 83 -13.13 7.26 -4.62
CA SER A 83 -13.39 8.25 -3.56
C SER A 83 -14.57 7.92 -2.64
N TRP A 84 -15.03 6.66 -2.64
CA TRP A 84 -16.08 6.20 -1.74
C TRP A 84 -15.52 5.69 -0.42
N PHE A 85 -16.05 6.23 0.67
CA PHE A 85 -15.66 5.87 2.03
C PHE A 85 -16.88 5.39 2.81
N THR A 86 -16.70 4.30 3.56
CA THR A 86 -17.75 3.76 4.42
C THR A 86 -17.22 3.45 5.80
N ARG A 87 -18.07 3.69 6.81
CA ARG A 87 -17.76 3.40 8.21
C ARG A 87 -18.05 1.94 8.47
N VAL A 88 -17.04 1.20 8.89
CA VAL A 88 -17.13 -0.23 9.19
C VAL A 88 -16.58 -0.51 10.58
N SER A 89 -16.93 -1.68 11.12
CA SER A 89 -16.30 -2.17 12.34
C SER A 89 -14.80 -2.45 12.09
N THR A 90 -13.97 -2.29 13.11
CA THR A 90 -12.53 -2.60 13.03
C THR A 90 -12.31 -4.07 12.66
N LYS A 91 -13.19 -4.98 13.11
CA LYS A 91 -13.18 -6.39 12.69
C LYS A 91 -13.39 -6.55 11.18
N SER A 92 -14.41 -5.91 10.62
CA SER A 92 -14.69 -5.96 9.17
C SER A 92 -13.56 -5.31 8.35
N ALA A 93 -12.94 -4.25 8.87
CA ALA A 93 -11.78 -3.63 8.23
C ALA A 93 -10.57 -4.57 8.19
N VAL A 94 -10.30 -5.29 9.29
CA VAL A 94 -9.26 -6.32 9.36
C VAL A 94 -9.52 -7.43 8.35
N GLU A 95 -10.75 -7.92 8.26
CA GLU A 95 -11.13 -8.94 7.26
C GLU A 95 -10.91 -8.43 5.82
N ASN A 96 -11.21 -7.16 5.55
CA ASN A 96 -10.93 -6.54 4.24
C ASN A 96 -9.42 -6.48 3.95
N CYS A 97 -8.60 -6.08 4.93
CA CYS A 97 -7.14 -6.13 4.79
C CYS A 97 -6.65 -7.55 4.51
N GLU A 98 -7.17 -8.57 5.21
CA GLU A 98 -6.78 -9.97 5.00
C GLU A 98 -7.14 -10.45 3.59
N ARG A 99 -8.31 -10.09 3.06
CA ARG A 99 -8.72 -10.38 1.68
C ARG A 99 -7.85 -9.69 0.62
N LYS A 100 -7.31 -8.51 0.92
CA LYS A 100 -6.43 -7.75 0.01
C LYS A 100 -4.98 -8.24 0.02
N ILE A 101 -4.57 -8.98 1.06
CA ILE A 101 -3.22 -9.52 1.22
C ILE A 101 -3.09 -10.92 0.57
N GLN A 102 -4.18 -11.69 0.55
CA GLN A 102 -4.28 -12.99 -0.15
C GLN A 102 -4.19 -12.81 -1.66
#